data_AF-A0A0Q7WJW3-F1
#
_entry.id   AF-A0A0Q7WJW3-F1
#
_cell.length_a   1.000
_cell.length_b   1.000
_cell.length_c   1.000
_cell.angle_alpha   90.00
_cell.angle_beta   90.00
_cell.angle_gamma   90.00
#
_symmetry.space_group_name_H-M   'P 1'
#
loop_
_entity.id
_entity.type
_entity.pdbx_description
1 polymer ?
#
loop_
_entity_poly.entity_id
_entity_poly.type
_entity_poly.pdbx_seq_one_letter_code
_entity_poly.pdbx_strand_id
1 'polypeptide(L)'
;MKLVTALIAGVFAMAATTAEAQQPNVAGRRVSPDQVRSVAPALEQHTQERLYGEVWTRPGLDRRDRSLVTIAALIARGEAPALGYYADQALENGVAPREISETILHLAYYSGWGKAMAAVGPVGEVFARRGLGPDQLPAEPPRPLPLDEPAEAQRARSVDDQFGAVAPGLVGYTTDYLFRDLWLRPDLAPRDRSLVTVAALIASGQVGQVPFHLNRAMDNGLTQDQAAEVITHLAFYAGWPNAMSALPVAKDVFAKRAGAAAKD
;
A
#
# COMPACT_ATOMS: atom_id res chain seq x y z
N MET A 1 3.61 -79.06 -12.53
CA MET A 1 3.83 -77.84 -13.35
C MET A 1 2.91 -76.75 -12.82
N LYS A 2 3.48 -75.56 -12.60
CA LYS A 2 2.99 -74.47 -11.74
C LYS A 2 1.69 -73.81 -12.26
N LEU A 3 0.73 -73.56 -11.36
CA LEU A 3 -0.33 -72.56 -11.56
C LEU A 3 0.23 -71.16 -11.25
N VAL A 4 -0.05 -70.22 -12.14
CA VAL A 4 0.33 -68.80 -12.05
C VAL A 4 -0.84 -68.04 -11.43
N THR A 5 -0.60 -67.36 -10.31
CA THR A 5 -1.56 -66.41 -9.70
C THR A 5 -1.06 -65.00 -9.96
N ALA A 6 -1.82 -64.21 -10.73
CA ALA A 6 -1.50 -62.82 -11.02
C ALA A 6 -1.95 -61.92 -9.87
N LEU A 7 -1.01 -61.16 -9.30
CA LEU A 7 -1.29 -60.09 -8.34
C LEU A 7 -1.52 -58.79 -9.12
N ILE A 8 -2.72 -58.21 -9.02
CA ILE A 8 -3.00 -56.86 -9.51
C ILE A 8 -2.69 -55.89 -8.36
N ALA A 9 -1.57 -55.18 -8.47
CA ALA A 9 -1.25 -54.06 -7.58
C ALA A 9 -1.94 -52.80 -8.11
N GLY A 10 -3.01 -52.37 -7.45
CA GLY A 10 -3.64 -51.08 -7.69
C GLY A 10 -2.78 -49.94 -7.13
N VAL A 11 -2.27 -49.08 -8.01
CA VAL A 11 -1.60 -47.84 -7.62
C VAL A 11 -2.69 -46.79 -7.37
N PHE A 12 -2.95 -46.47 -6.11
CA PHE A 12 -3.68 -45.25 -5.74
C PHE A 12 -2.71 -44.08 -5.83
N ALA A 13 -2.84 -43.27 -6.88
CA ALA A 13 -2.19 -41.96 -6.94
C ALA A 13 -2.93 -41.01 -6.00
N MET A 14 -2.36 -40.72 -4.83
CA MET A 14 -2.78 -39.58 -4.03
C MET A 14 -2.33 -38.31 -4.74
N ALA A 15 -3.29 -37.62 -5.36
CA ALA A 15 -3.07 -36.25 -5.80
C ALA A 15 -2.81 -35.39 -4.56
N ALA A 16 -1.58 -34.92 -4.41
CA ALA A 16 -1.27 -33.88 -3.44
C ALA A 16 -2.01 -32.61 -3.88
N THR A 17 -3.12 -32.30 -3.21
CA THR A 17 -3.75 -30.99 -3.30
C THR A 17 -2.75 -29.99 -2.74
N THR A 18 -2.06 -29.25 -3.60
CA THR A 18 -1.41 -28.01 -3.19
C THR A 18 -2.49 -27.15 -2.56
N ALA A 19 -2.35 -26.82 -1.27
CA ALA A 19 -3.24 -25.87 -0.63
C ALA A 19 -3.13 -24.55 -1.39
N GLU A 20 -4.10 -24.26 -2.26
CA GLU A 20 -4.19 -22.97 -2.94
C GLU A 20 -4.20 -21.89 -1.89
N ALA A 21 -3.37 -20.86 -2.05
CA ALA A 21 -3.41 -19.70 -1.17
C ALA A 21 -4.75 -19.00 -1.36
N GLN A 22 -5.69 -19.32 -0.48
CA GLN A 22 -7.04 -18.74 -0.49
C GLN A 22 -7.06 -17.44 0.30
N GLN A 23 -8.05 -16.61 0.00
CA GLN A 23 -8.30 -15.38 0.74
C GLN A 23 -8.45 -15.68 2.24
N PRO A 24 -7.66 -15.06 3.13
CA PRO A 24 -7.78 -15.23 4.57
C PRO A 24 -9.06 -14.60 5.14
N ASN A 25 -9.49 -15.04 6.32
CA ASN A 25 -10.62 -14.48 7.08
C ASN A 25 -11.87 -14.17 6.22
N VAL A 26 -12.32 -15.14 5.41
CA VAL A 26 -13.48 -14.98 4.51
C VAL A 26 -14.73 -14.49 5.25
N ALA A 27 -14.93 -14.92 6.50
CA ALA A 27 -16.05 -14.49 7.34
C ALA A 27 -16.02 -12.99 7.69
N GLY A 28 -14.84 -12.36 7.69
CA GLY A 28 -14.67 -10.93 7.90
C GLY A 28 -14.95 -10.06 6.67
N ARG A 29 -15.22 -10.66 5.51
CA ARG A 29 -15.56 -9.91 4.29
C ARG A 29 -16.91 -9.22 4.45
N ARG A 30 -17.02 -8.01 3.88
CA ARG A 30 -18.30 -7.29 3.79
C ARG A 30 -19.34 -8.01 2.92
N VAL A 31 -18.88 -8.67 1.86
CA VAL A 31 -19.72 -9.43 0.92
C VAL A 31 -19.21 -10.86 0.89
N SER A 32 -20.08 -11.81 1.22
CA SER A 32 -19.73 -13.23 1.29
C SER A 32 -19.42 -13.79 -0.11
N PRO A 33 -18.65 -14.88 -0.22
CA PRO A 33 -18.41 -15.54 -1.50
C PRO A 33 -19.70 -15.92 -2.23
N ASP A 34 -20.75 -16.35 -1.51
CA ASP A 34 -22.04 -16.70 -2.11
C ASP A 34 -22.77 -15.49 -2.69
N GLN A 35 -22.71 -14.34 -2.01
CA GLN A 35 -23.25 -13.09 -2.53
C GLN A 35 -22.49 -12.61 -3.77
N VAL A 36 -21.17 -12.78 -3.83
CA VAL A 36 -20.41 -12.47 -5.05
C VAL A 36 -20.79 -13.46 -6.16
N ARG A 37 -20.88 -14.76 -5.86
CA ARG A 37 -21.25 -15.79 -6.85
C ARG A 37 -22.66 -15.63 -7.40
N SER A 38 -23.61 -15.12 -6.62
CA SER A 38 -24.97 -14.89 -7.10
C SER A 38 -25.08 -13.74 -8.09
N VAL A 39 -24.07 -12.86 -8.16
CA VAL A 39 -24.02 -11.70 -9.08
C VAL A 39 -22.99 -11.90 -10.19
N ALA A 40 -21.76 -12.27 -9.83
CA ALA A 40 -20.61 -12.39 -10.73
C ALA A 40 -19.68 -13.54 -10.27
N PRO A 41 -19.99 -14.81 -10.57
CA PRO A 41 -19.21 -15.96 -10.08
C PRO A 41 -17.75 -15.97 -10.56
N ALA A 42 -17.48 -15.50 -11.78
CA ALA A 42 -16.11 -15.35 -12.27
C ALA A 42 -15.28 -14.34 -11.44
N LEU A 43 -15.92 -13.33 -10.84
CA LEU A 43 -15.24 -12.37 -9.97
C LEU A 43 -14.79 -13.04 -8.67
N GLU A 44 -15.62 -13.88 -8.06
CA GLU A 44 -15.22 -14.65 -6.88
C GLU A 44 -14.07 -15.60 -7.22
N GLN A 45 -14.15 -16.30 -8.35
CA GLN A 45 -13.09 -17.20 -8.80
C GLN A 45 -11.76 -16.44 -9.00
N HIS A 46 -11.77 -15.32 -9.72
CA HIS A 46 -10.56 -14.49 -9.92
C HIS A 46 -10.06 -13.85 -8.63
N THR A 47 -10.93 -13.58 -7.66
CA THR A 47 -10.52 -13.12 -6.33
C THR A 47 -9.69 -14.20 -5.63
N GLN A 48 -10.13 -15.46 -5.67
CA GLN A 48 -9.40 -16.56 -5.04
C GLN A 48 -8.12 -16.92 -5.81
N GLU A 49 -8.23 -17.21 -7.10
CA GLU A 49 -7.11 -17.74 -7.89
C GLU A 49 -6.07 -16.67 -8.21
N ARG A 50 -6.49 -15.50 -8.69
CA ARG A 50 -5.56 -14.49 -9.22
C ARG A 50 -5.16 -13.49 -8.15
N LEU A 51 -6.13 -12.86 -7.50
CA LEU A 51 -5.80 -11.81 -6.52
C LEU A 51 -5.09 -12.42 -5.30
N TYR A 52 -5.72 -13.34 -4.58
CA TYR A 52 -5.12 -13.92 -3.38
C TYR A 52 -4.16 -15.09 -3.66
N GLY A 53 -4.45 -15.91 -4.67
CA GLY A 53 -3.61 -17.05 -5.05
C GLY A 53 -2.28 -16.66 -5.69
N GLU A 54 -2.25 -15.58 -6.49
CA GLU A 54 -1.05 -15.13 -7.18
C GLU A 54 -0.56 -13.77 -6.67
N VAL A 55 -1.35 -12.69 -6.80
CA VAL A 55 -0.84 -11.31 -6.57
C VAL A 55 -0.35 -11.11 -5.13
N TRP A 56 -1.07 -11.61 -4.14
CA TRP A 56 -0.68 -11.53 -2.73
C TRP A 56 0.45 -12.50 -2.33
N THR A 57 0.83 -13.45 -3.19
CA THR A 57 1.90 -14.44 -2.93
C THR A 57 3.21 -14.09 -3.65
N ARG A 58 3.21 -13.11 -4.56
CA ARG A 58 4.40 -12.65 -5.27
C ARG A 58 5.49 -12.17 -4.28
N PRO A 59 6.73 -12.70 -4.36
CA PRO A 59 7.74 -12.52 -3.32
C PRO A 59 8.46 -11.16 -3.33
N GLY A 60 8.34 -10.37 -4.40
CA GLY A 60 9.04 -9.08 -4.53
C GLY A 60 8.55 -7.97 -3.59
N LEU A 61 7.39 -8.17 -2.95
CA LEU A 61 6.84 -7.29 -1.92
C LEU A 61 6.10 -8.15 -0.90
N ASP A 62 6.47 -8.03 0.38
CA ASP A 62 5.88 -8.84 1.43
C ASP A 62 4.42 -8.45 1.74
N ARG A 63 3.76 -9.26 2.56
CA ARG A 63 2.34 -9.04 2.91
C ARG A 63 2.12 -7.80 3.76
N ARG A 64 3.08 -7.41 4.60
CA ARG A 64 3.01 -6.21 5.44
C ARG A 64 2.95 -4.97 4.54
N ASP A 65 3.87 -4.86 3.60
CA ASP A 65 3.93 -3.74 2.66
C ASP A 65 2.73 -3.74 1.70
N ARG A 66 2.28 -4.91 1.21
CA ARG A 66 1.04 -5.00 0.42
C ARG A 66 -0.19 -4.52 1.18
N SER A 67 -0.25 -4.80 2.49
CA SER A 67 -1.33 -4.30 3.35
C SER A 67 -1.31 -2.77 3.49
N LEU A 68 -0.13 -2.15 3.66
CA LEU A 68 -0.02 -0.69 3.65
C LEU A 68 -0.43 -0.07 2.31
N VAL A 69 0.03 -0.64 1.20
CA VAL A 69 -0.35 -0.21 -0.16
C VAL A 69 -1.87 -0.32 -0.37
N THR A 70 -2.47 -1.44 0.07
CA THR A 70 -3.91 -1.67 -0.04
C THR A 70 -4.70 -0.64 0.78
N ILE A 71 -4.34 -0.43 2.05
CA ILE A 71 -5.00 0.57 2.91
C ILE A 71 -4.90 1.97 2.27
N ALA A 72 -3.72 2.34 1.78
CA ALA A 72 -3.51 3.62 1.14
C ALA A 72 -4.39 3.81 -0.11
N ALA A 73 -4.48 2.77 -0.95
CA ALA A 73 -5.33 2.79 -2.13
C ALA A 73 -6.82 2.93 -1.79
N LEU A 74 -7.31 2.17 -0.81
CA LEU A 74 -8.71 2.22 -0.38
C LEU A 74 -9.08 3.59 0.19
N ILE A 75 -8.21 4.19 1.01
CA ILE A 75 -8.40 5.56 1.53
C ILE A 75 -8.42 6.55 0.37
N ALA A 76 -7.40 6.53 -0.49
CA ALA A 76 -7.27 7.46 -1.62
C ALA A 76 -8.47 7.42 -2.58
N ARG A 77 -9.05 6.23 -2.78
CA ARG A 77 -10.20 6.01 -3.67
C ARG A 77 -11.56 6.23 -3.00
N GLY A 78 -11.60 6.46 -1.68
CA GLY A 78 -12.85 6.63 -0.94
C GLY A 78 -13.62 5.32 -0.74
N GLU A 79 -12.91 4.20 -0.75
CA GLU A 79 -13.45 2.83 -0.59
C GLU A 79 -13.43 2.39 0.88
N ALA A 80 -13.64 3.35 1.79
CA ALA A 80 -13.55 3.17 3.24
C ALA A 80 -14.36 1.99 3.80
N PRO A 81 -15.55 1.61 3.27
CA PRO A 81 -16.26 0.43 3.76
C PRO A 81 -15.50 -0.90 3.64
N ALA A 82 -14.46 -0.99 2.80
CA ALA A 82 -13.60 -2.17 2.72
C ALA A 82 -12.50 -2.19 3.80
N LEU A 83 -12.20 -1.05 4.44
CA LEU A 83 -11.11 -0.91 5.41
C LEU A 83 -11.33 -1.77 6.66
N GLY A 84 -12.56 -2.10 7.04
CA GLY A 84 -12.80 -3.00 8.18
C GLY A 84 -12.15 -4.38 8.00
N TYR A 85 -12.23 -4.95 6.79
CA TYR A 85 -11.54 -6.20 6.49
C TYR A 85 -10.04 -5.98 6.28
N TYR A 86 -9.65 -4.98 5.50
CA TYR A 86 -8.24 -4.80 5.12
C TYR A 86 -7.34 -4.28 6.26
N ALA A 87 -7.86 -3.50 7.21
CA ALA A 87 -7.14 -3.12 8.41
C ALA A 87 -6.95 -4.31 9.35
N ASP A 88 -7.96 -5.18 9.48
CA ASP A 88 -7.85 -6.44 10.21
C ASP A 88 -6.75 -7.34 9.62
N GLN A 89 -6.75 -7.51 8.30
CA GLN A 89 -5.70 -8.26 7.60
C GLN A 89 -4.32 -7.60 7.67
N ALA A 90 -4.24 -6.27 7.69
CA ALA A 90 -2.97 -5.58 7.87
C ALA A 90 -2.34 -5.87 9.22
N LEU A 91 -3.15 -5.89 10.29
CA LEU A 91 -2.69 -6.25 11.63
C LEU A 91 -2.19 -7.70 11.69
N GLU A 92 -2.91 -8.64 11.04
CA GLU A 92 -2.43 -10.04 10.90
C GLU A 92 -1.11 -10.15 10.13
N ASN A 93 -0.94 -9.33 9.09
CA ASN A 93 0.28 -9.29 8.28
C ASN A 93 1.43 -8.52 8.97
N GLY A 94 1.25 -8.04 10.20
CA GLY A 94 2.29 -7.39 10.99
C GLY A 94 2.41 -5.88 10.84
N VAL A 95 1.43 -5.20 10.23
CA VAL A 95 1.33 -3.73 10.28
C VAL A 95 0.92 -3.33 11.70
N ALA A 96 1.63 -2.39 12.32
CA ALA A 96 1.31 -1.95 13.67
C ALA A 96 0.07 -1.03 13.69
N PRO A 97 -0.71 -0.98 14.79
CA PRO A 97 -1.85 -0.08 14.92
C PRO A 97 -1.49 1.40 14.68
N ARG A 98 -0.34 1.85 15.22
CA ARG A 98 0.20 3.19 14.99
C ARG A 98 0.51 3.50 13.52
N GLU A 99 0.94 2.52 12.74
CA GLU A 99 1.24 2.72 11.31
C GLU A 99 -0.04 2.91 10.51
N ILE A 100 -1.10 2.16 10.84
CA ILE A 100 -2.44 2.35 10.23
C ILE A 100 -2.97 3.73 10.61
N SER A 101 -2.89 4.11 11.89
CA SER A 101 -3.33 5.42 12.38
C SER A 101 -2.58 6.56 11.68
N GLU A 102 -1.26 6.47 11.60
CA GLU A 102 -0.41 7.48 10.97
C GLU A 102 -0.64 7.52 9.45
N THR A 103 -0.97 6.39 8.81
CA THR A 103 -1.39 6.36 7.39
C THR A 103 -2.67 7.15 7.17
N ILE A 104 -3.66 7.04 8.07
CA ILE A 104 -4.91 7.83 7.99
C ILE A 104 -4.60 9.33 8.08
N LEU A 105 -3.78 9.75 9.05
CA LEU A 105 -3.35 11.15 9.19
C LEU A 105 -2.61 11.63 7.95
N HIS A 106 -1.61 10.87 7.48
CA HIS A 106 -0.81 11.24 6.31
C HIS A 106 -1.67 11.43 5.06
N LEU A 107 -2.66 10.56 4.86
CA LEU A 107 -3.58 10.64 3.74
C LEU A 107 -4.69 11.69 3.91
N ALA A 108 -4.85 12.29 5.08
CA ALA A 108 -5.67 13.49 5.22
C ALA A 108 -5.09 14.66 4.41
N TYR A 109 -3.75 14.77 4.35
CA TYR A 109 -3.04 15.77 3.56
C TYR A 109 -2.90 15.37 2.09
N TYR A 110 -2.57 14.11 1.80
CA TYR A 110 -2.26 13.65 0.44
C TYR A 110 -3.47 13.19 -0.38
N SER A 111 -4.54 12.74 0.28
CA SER A 111 -5.78 12.28 -0.39
C SER A 111 -6.98 13.18 -0.07
N GLY A 112 -6.91 13.97 1.00
CA GLY A 112 -7.93 14.93 1.42
C GLY A 112 -8.65 14.53 2.71
N TRP A 113 -9.00 15.53 3.52
CA TRP A 113 -9.52 15.36 4.88
C TRP A 113 -10.74 14.43 4.97
N GLY A 114 -11.70 14.58 4.05
CA GLY A 114 -12.92 13.75 4.03
C GLY A 114 -12.64 12.26 3.83
N LYS A 115 -11.59 11.90 3.08
CA LYS A 115 -11.21 10.50 2.85
C LYS A 115 -10.58 9.88 4.08
N ALA A 116 -9.73 10.63 4.78
CA ALA A 116 -9.17 10.20 6.06
C ALA A 116 -10.27 10.06 7.14
N MET A 117 -11.18 11.02 7.24
CA MET A 117 -12.30 10.97 8.18
C MET A 117 -13.22 9.76 7.92
N ALA A 118 -13.45 9.39 6.65
CA ALA A 118 -14.23 8.21 6.31
C ALA A 118 -13.59 6.89 6.78
N ALA A 119 -12.26 6.86 6.98
CA ALA A 119 -11.54 5.68 7.48
C ALA A 119 -11.72 5.44 8.98
N VAL A 120 -12.05 6.48 9.76
CA VAL A 120 -12.08 6.41 11.24
C VAL A 120 -13.07 5.36 11.75
N GLY A 121 -14.29 5.31 11.20
CA GLY A 121 -15.31 4.34 11.63
C GLY A 121 -14.88 2.88 11.40
N PRO A 122 -14.66 2.46 10.14
CA PRO A 122 -14.28 1.09 9.82
C PRO A 122 -13.00 0.61 10.52
N VAL A 123 -11.99 1.47 10.67
CA VAL A 123 -10.74 1.11 11.37
C VAL A 123 -10.95 1.08 12.88
N GLY A 124 -11.70 2.03 13.43
CA GLY A 124 -12.05 2.07 14.86
C GLY A 124 -12.81 0.83 15.31
N GLU A 125 -13.71 0.30 14.49
CA GLU A 125 -14.40 -0.98 14.76
C GLU A 125 -13.42 -2.16 14.86
N VAL A 126 -12.40 -2.20 14.00
CA VAL A 126 -11.36 -3.24 14.04
C VAL A 126 -10.52 -3.11 15.30
N PHE A 127 -10.10 -1.89 15.63
CA PHE A 127 -9.31 -1.63 16.83
C PHE A 127 -10.07 -2.02 18.10
N ALA A 128 -11.36 -1.63 18.19
CA ALA A 128 -12.22 -2.02 19.31
C ALA A 128 -12.38 -3.54 19.41
N ARG A 129 -12.66 -4.22 18.29
CA ARG A 129 -12.81 -5.68 18.26
C ARG A 129 -11.53 -6.43 18.65
N ARG A 130 -10.35 -5.86 18.37
CA ARG A 130 -9.04 -6.40 18.74
C ARG A 130 -8.53 -5.93 20.11
N GLY A 131 -9.28 -5.08 20.82
CA GLY A 131 -8.86 -4.53 22.11
C GLY A 131 -7.65 -3.58 22.01
N LEU A 132 -7.48 -2.90 20.88
CA LEU A 132 -6.39 -1.95 20.65
C LEU A 132 -6.75 -0.58 21.25
N GLY A 133 -5.95 -0.15 22.22
CA GLY A 133 -6.14 1.09 22.96
C GLY A 133 -5.30 2.27 22.46
N PRO A 134 -5.55 3.49 22.97
CA PRO A 134 -4.81 4.70 22.60
C PRO A 134 -3.29 4.63 22.87
N ASP A 135 -2.86 3.79 23.80
CA ASP A 135 -1.45 3.53 24.15
C ASP A 135 -0.67 2.87 23.00
N GLN A 136 -1.35 2.31 22.00
CA GLN A 136 -0.77 1.69 20.82
C GLN A 136 -0.83 2.59 19.57
N LEU A 137 -1.33 3.82 19.71
CA LEU A 137 -1.47 4.81 18.64
C LEU A 137 -0.34 5.86 18.71
N PRO A 138 -0.17 6.70 17.67
CA PRO A 138 0.83 7.76 17.66
C PRO A 138 0.69 8.71 18.86
N ALA A 139 1.82 9.09 19.45
CA ALA A 139 1.85 10.09 20.52
C ALA A 139 1.58 11.51 19.96
N GLU A 140 0.99 12.37 20.78
CA GLU A 140 0.72 13.76 20.41
C GLU A 140 1.18 14.73 21.53
N PRO A 141 2.15 15.64 21.27
CA PRO A 141 2.94 15.75 20.04
C PRO A 141 4.00 14.63 19.93
N PRO A 142 4.36 14.18 18.72
CA PRO A 142 5.41 13.21 18.53
C PRO A 142 6.81 13.84 18.66
N ARG A 143 7.82 13.00 18.87
CA ARG A 143 9.22 13.42 18.73
C ARG A 143 9.63 13.33 17.25
N PRO A 144 9.97 14.44 16.58
CA PRO A 144 10.28 14.41 15.15
C PRO A 144 11.57 13.67 14.85
N LEU A 145 11.60 13.04 13.67
CA LEU A 145 12.78 12.48 13.05
C LEU A 145 13.75 13.61 12.62
N PRO A 146 15.05 13.32 12.46
CA PRO A 146 16.00 14.29 11.94
C PRO A 146 15.61 14.83 10.56
N LEU A 147 15.80 16.14 10.36
CA LEU A 147 15.59 16.81 9.09
C LEU A 147 16.94 17.05 8.39
N ASP A 148 17.02 16.71 7.10
CA ASP A 148 18.10 17.17 6.22
C ASP A 148 17.85 18.64 5.85
N GLU A 149 18.40 19.55 6.65
CA GLU A 149 18.23 20.99 6.48
C GLU A 149 18.71 21.51 5.12
N PRO A 150 19.89 21.11 4.59
CA PRO A 150 20.30 21.50 3.24
C PRO A 150 19.30 21.08 2.14
N ALA A 151 18.85 19.82 2.16
CA ALA A 151 17.91 19.32 1.16
C ALA A 151 16.54 20.02 1.28
N GLU A 152 16.06 20.24 2.51
CA GLU A 152 14.81 20.94 2.75
C GLU A 152 14.88 22.41 2.33
N ALA A 153 15.99 23.11 2.63
CA ALA A 153 16.18 24.48 2.20
C ALA A 153 16.21 24.59 0.66
N GLN A 154 16.80 23.62 -0.03
CA GLN A 154 16.75 23.56 -1.50
C GLN A 154 15.34 23.33 -2.01
N ARG A 155 14.61 22.34 -1.47
CA ARG A 155 13.22 22.05 -1.85
C ARG A 155 12.32 23.27 -1.65
N ALA A 156 12.42 23.92 -0.48
CA ALA A 156 11.62 25.10 -0.14
C ALA A 156 11.87 26.24 -1.13
N ARG A 157 13.15 26.58 -1.42
CA ARG A 157 13.51 27.59 -2.42
C ARG A 157 12.95 27.26 -3.80
N SER A 158 13.12 26.03 -4.29
CA SER A 158 12.64 25.63 -5.61
C SER A 158 11.11 25.74 -5.77
N VAL A 159 10.35 25.51 -4.69
CA VAL A 159 8.89 25.69 -4.70
C VAL A 159 8.51 27.17 -4.62
N ASP A 160 9.19 27.94 -3.78
CA ASP A 160 8.96 29.38 -3.64
C ASP A 160 9.25 30.15 -4.93
N ASP A 161 10.38 29.87 -5.58
CA ASP A 161 10.78 30.50 -6.86
C ASP A 161 9.73 30.29 -7.96
N GLN A 162 9.06 29.13 -7.97
CA GLN A 162 8.06 28.79 -8.99
C GLN A 162 6.65 29.26 -8.64
N PHE A 163 6.26 29.17 -7.36
CA PHE A 163 4.86 29.27 -6.95
C PHE A 163 4.60 30.24 -5.78
N GLY A 164 5.64 30.85 -5.20
CA GLY A 164 5.52 31.78 -4.07
C GLY A 164 4.66 33.00 -4.40
N ALA A 165 4.77 33.52 -5.62
CA ALA A 165 3.91 34.61 -6.11
C ALA A 165 2.49 34.16 -6.50
N VAL A 166 2.29 32.87 -6.76
CA VAL A 166 0.99 32.31 -7.21
C VAL A 166 0.10 31.97 -6.03
N ALA A 167 0.63 31.25 -5.04
CA ALA A 167 -0.12 30.76 -3.89
C ALA A 167 0.78 30.73 -2.62
N PRO A 168 1.15 31.90 -2.06
CA PRO A 168 2.11 31.98 -0.96
C PRO A 168 1.68 31.18 0.27
N GLY A 169 0.38 31.17 0.59
CA GLY A 169 -0.15 30.37 1.69
C GLY A 169 0.06 28.86 1.51
N LEU A 170 -0.14 28.35 0.29
CA LEU A 170 0.10 26.94 -0.01
C LEU A 170 1.59 26.59 0.07
N VAL A 171 2.48 27.47 -0.40
CA VAL A 171 3.93 27.30 -0.30
C VAL A 171 4.38 27.26 1.17
N GLY A 172 3.88 28.18 1.99
CA GLY A 172 4.13 28.19 3.44
C GLY A 172 3.67 26.91 4.12
N TYR A 173 2.40 26.52 3.93
CA TYR A 173 1.87 25.27 4.51
C TYR A 173 2.58 24.00 4.01
N THR A 174 3.05 23.99 2.76
CA THR A 174 3.86 22.88 2.24
C THR A 174 5.14 22.72 3.07
N THR A 175 5.80 23.82 3.40
CA THR A 175 7.01 23.79 4.23
C THR A 175 6.69 23.44 5.67
N ASP A 176 5.79 24.19 6.31
CA ASP A 176 5.57 24.12 7.75
C ASP A 176 4.80 22.86 8.17
N TYR A 177 3.71 22.52 7.46
CA TYR A 177 2.84 21.40 7.85
C TYR A 177 3.27 20.08 7.23
N LEU A 178 3.89 20.09 6.04
CA LEU A 178 4.27 18.85 5.38
C LEU A 178 5.73 18.50 5.67
N PHE A 179 6.70 19.27 5.16
CA PHE A 179 8.09 18.84 5.17
C PHE A 179 8.83 19.08 6.49
N ARG A 180 8.41 20.06 7.30
CA ARG A 180 8.94 20.33 8.65
C ARG A 180 8.14 19.72 9.79
N ASP A 181 7.00 19.07 9.50
CA ASP A 181 6.17 18.38 10.49
C ASP A 181 5.77 16.97 10.01
N LEU A 182 4.74 16.84 9.16
CA LEU A 182 4.16 15.54 8.78
C LEU A 182 5.19 14.50 8.31
N TRP A 183 6.16 14.90 7.48
CA TRP A 183 7.22 14.02 6.97
C TRP A 183 8.26 13.61 8.00
N LEU A 184 8.30 14.29 9.15
CA LEU A 184 9.19 14.00 10.27
C LEU A 184 8.49 13.24 11.40
N ARG A 185 7.18 13.00 11.32
CA ARG A 185 6.49 12.20 12.34
C ARG A 185 7.01 10.74 12.32
N PRO A 186 7.35 10.14 13.48
CA PRO A 186 8.10 8.88 13.56
C PRO A 186 7.25 7.62 13.44
N ASP A 187 5.92 7.73 13.51
CA ASP A 187 5.01 6.58 13.57
C ASP A 187 4.83 5.83 12.24
N LEU A 188 5.37 6.40 11.16
CA LEU A 188 5.76 5.69 9.94
C LEU A 188 7.24 5.94 9.70
N ALA A 189 8.00 4.87 9.45
CA ALA A 189 9.36 5.02 8.96
C ALA A 189 9.35 5.83 7.64
N PRO A 190 10.40 6.62 7.33
CA PRO A 190 10.45 7.41 6.09
C PRO A 190 10.19 6.58 4.83
N ARG A 191 10.65 5.32 4.79
CA ARG A 191 10.36 4.37 3.71
C ARG A 191 8.86 4.12 3.54
N ASP A 192 8.18 3.83 4.65
CA ASP A 192 6.79 3.43 4.65
C ASP A 192 5.85 4.62 4.43
N ARG A 193 6.22 5.80 4.94
CA ARG A 193 5.52 7.06 4.61
C ARG A 193 5.61 7.35 3.12
N SER A 194 6.77 7.16 2.50
CA SER A 194 6.90 7.26 1.05
C SER A 194 6.11 6.19 0.31
N LEU A 195 6.10 4.94 0.78
CA LEU A 195 5.33 3.82 0.21
C LEU A 195 3.84 4.15 0.13
N VAL A 196 3.22 4.58 1.24
CA VAL A 196 1.78 4.92 1.26
C VAL A 196 1.48 6.18 0.43
N THR A 197 2.42 7.12 0.34
CA THR A 197 2.28 8.30 -0.53
C THR A 197 2.23 7.89 -2.00
N VAL A 198 3.23 7.13 -2.47
CA VAL A 198 3.30 6.65 -3.85
C VAL A 198 2.07 5.82 -4.19
N ALA A 199 1.64 4.94 -3.28
CA ALA A 199 0.44 4.14 -3.48
C ALA A 199 -0.83 4.98 -3.64
N ALA A 200 -1.05 5.98 -2.78
CA ALA A 200 -2.20 6.87 -2.85
C ALA A 200 -2.23 7.72 -4.14
N LEU A 201 -1.07 8.23 -4.56
CA LEU A 201 -0.93 9.01 -5.79
C LEU A 201 -1.28 8.17 -7.02
N ILE A 202 -0.72 6.96 -7.13
CA ILE A 202 -1.03 6.03 -8.23
C ILE A 202 -2.51 5.65 -8.18
N ALA A 203 -3.03 5.31 -7.00
CA ALA A 203 -4.43 4.90 -6.83
C ALA A 203 -5.45 5.97 -7.25
N SER A 204 -5.04 7.25 -7.21
CA SER A 204 -5.85 8.41 -7.60
C SER A 204 -5.51 8.96 -8.99
N GLY A 205 -4.59 8.32 -9.73
CA GLY A 205 -4.15 8.76 -11.06
C GLY A 205 -3.32 10.06 -11.06
N GLN A 206 -2.75 10.46 -9.93
CA GLN A 206 -2.00 11.71 -9.76
C GLN A 206 -0.53 11.59 -10.22
N VAL A 207 -0.34 11.16 -11.47
CA VAL A 207 0.98 10.82 -12.04
C VAL A 207 1.97 11.98 -12.03
N GLY A 208 1.51 13.23 -12.04
CA GLY A 208 2.38 14.41 -11.99
C GLY A 208 3.20 14.55 -10.71
N GLN A 209 2.75 13.94 -9.60
CA GLN A 209 3.45 13.98 -8.31
C GLN A 209 4.30 12.73 -8.03
N VAL A 210 4.09 11.65 -8.80
CA VAL A 210 4.83 10.39 -8.66
C VAL A 210 6.34 10.55 -8.83
N PRO A 211 6.91 11.39 -9.74
CA PRO A 211 8.37 11.47 -9.89
C PRO A 211 9.09 11.88 -8.61
N PHE A 212 8.59 12.91 -7.92
CA PHE A 212 9.20 13.40 -6.67
C PHE A 212 9.08 12.35 -5.57
N HIS A 213 7.88 11.83 -5.33
CA HIS A 213 7.63 10.90 -4.24
C HIS A 213 8.24 9.51 -4.47
N LEU A 214 8.37 9.05 -5.72
CA LEU A 214 9.06 7.80 -6.03
C LEU A 214 10.58 7.93 -5.82
N ASN A 215 11.19 9.04 -6.22
CA ASN A 215 12.61 9.28 -5.88
C ASN A 215 12.82 9.28 -4.38
N ARG A 216 11.99 10.04 -3.63
CA ARG A 216 12.04 10.06 -2.16
C ARG A 216 11.82 8.69 -1.54
N ALA A 217 10.94 7.86 -2.11
CA ALA A 217 10.74 6.49 -1.66
C ALA A 217 12.01 5.66 -1.82
N MET A 218 12.68 5.77 -2.96
CA MET A 218 13.92 5.05 -3.25
C MET A 218 15.10 5.56 -2.42
N ASP A 219 15.19 6.87 -2.17
CA ASP A 219 16.18 7.45 -1.26
C ASP A 219 15.97 6.94 0.18
N ASN A 220 14.72 6.71 0.57
CA ASN A 220 14.37 6.11 1.86
C ASN A 220 14.48 4.56 1.88
N GLY A 221 14.97 3.93 0.81
CA GLY A 221 15.25 2.49 0.77
C GLY A 221 14.18 1.60 0.13
N LEU A 222 13.16 2.17 -0.55
CA LEU A 222 12.29 1.36 -1.42
C LEU A 222 13.07 0.92 -2.66
N THR A 223 13.15 -0.39 -2.91
CA THR A 223 13.88 -0.87 -4.09
C THR A 223 13.07 -0.69 -5.37
N GLN A 224 13.75 -0.73 -6.53
CA GLN A 224 13.08 -0.70 -7.83
C GLN A 224 12.11 -1.87 -7.99
N ASP A 225 12.49 -3.08 -7.54
CA ASP A 225 11.63 -4.27 -7.62
C ASP A 225 10.39 -4.13 -6.73
N GLN A 226 10.55 -3.60 -5.52
CA GLN A 226 9.42 -3.30 -4.64
C GLN A 226 8.49 -2.25 -5.26
N ALA A 227 9.04 -1.19 -5.85
CA ALA A 227 8.24 -0.18 -6.54
C ALA A 227 7.46 -0.75 -7.73
N ALA A 228 8.06 -1.68 -8.49
CA ALA A 228 7.37 -2.38 -9.56
C ALA A 228 6.20 -3.23 -9.00
N GLU A 229 6.42 -3.95 -7.91
CA GLU A 229 5.36 -4.74 -7.24
C GLU A 229 4.24 -3.86 -6.67
N VAL A 230 4.53 -2.65 -6.18
CA VAL A 230 3.51 -1.67 -5.79
C VAL A 230 2.61 -1.31 -6.97
N ILE A 231 3.20 -0.97 -8.12
CA ILE A 231 2.44 -0.63 -9.34
C ILE A 231 1.59 -1.83 -9.80
N THR A 232 2.18 -3.03 -9.82
CA THR A 232 1.47 -4.26 -10.20
C THR A 232 0.31 -4.56 -9.25
N HIS A 233 0.52 -4.45 -7.94
CA HIS A 233 -0.52 -4.69 -6.94
C HIS A 233 -1.68 -3.68 -7.10
N LEU A 234 -1.37 -2.42 -7.37
CA LEU A 234 -2.36 -1.37 -7.58
C LEU A 234 -3.16 -1.53 -8.88
N ALA A 235 -2.71 -2.34 -9.86
CA ALA A 235 -3.55 -2.66 -11.02
C ALA A 235 -4.86 -3.35 -10.60
N PHE A 236 -4.84 -4.15 -9.53
CA PHE A 236 -6.00 -4.88 -9.02
C PHE A 236 -6.86 -4.03 -8.07
N TYR A 237 -6.24 -3.14 -7.29
CA TYR A 237 -6.94 -2.33 -6.29
C TYR A 237 -7.37 -0.94 -6.78
N ALA A 238 -6.69 -0.40 -7.79
CA ALA A 238 -6.98 0.92 -8.35
C ALA A 238 -7.33 0.89 -9.84
N GLY A 239 -7.29 -0.29 -10.46
CA GLY A 239 -7.58 -0.50 -11.87
C GLY A 239 -6.35 -0.38 -12.77
N TRP A 240 -6.36 -1.14 -13.85
CA TRP A 240 -5.28 -1.17 -14.86
C TRP A 240 -4.85 0.22 -15.38
N PRO A 241 -5.77 1.14 -15.74
CA PRO A 241 -5.38 2.45 -16.28
C PRO A 241 -4.48 3.25 -15.34
N ASN A 242 -4.72 3.20 -14.04
CA ASN A 242 -3.91 3.90 -13.04
C ASN A 242 -2.49 3.31 -12.96
N ALA A 243 -2.36 1.98 -12.90
CA ALA A 243 -1.07 1.31 -12.91
C ALA A 243 -0.29 1.58 -14.21
N MET A 244 -0.95 1.46 -15.36
CA MET A 244 -0.34 1.71 -16.68
C MET A 244 0.09 3.17 -16.84
N SER A 245 -0.64 4.13 -16.30
CA SER A 245 -0.26 5.55 -16.34
C SER A 245 0.98 5.87 -15.49
N ALA A 246 1.24 5.06 -14.45
CA ALA A 246 2.42 5.22 -13.60
C ALA A 246 3.70 4.63 -14.25
N LEU A 247 3.58 3.66 -15.16
CA LEU A 247 4.73 2.96 -15.74
C LEU A 247 5.73 3.87 -16.50
N PRO A 248 5.31 4.81 -17.37
CA PRO A 248 6.24 5.72 -18.02
C PRO A 248 7.01 6.58 -17.01
N VAL A 249 6.32 7.06 -15.97
CA VAL A 249 6.94 7.86 -14.91
C VAL A 249 7.96 7.04 -14.12
N ALA A 250 7.60 5.83 -13.71
CA ALA A 250 8.51 4.95 -12.99
C ALA A 250 9.74 4.58 -13.83
N LYS A 251 9.53 4.25 -15.11
CA LYS A 251 10.61 3.99 -16.08
C LYS A 251 11.60 5.16 -16.15
N ASP A 252 11.10 6.38 -16.26
CA ASP A 252 11.95 7.57 -16.33
C ASP A 252 12.73 7.82 -15.04
N VAL A 253 12.10 7.60 -13.88
CA VAL A 253 12.79 7.67 -12.58
C VAL A 253 13.92 6.65 -12.51
N PHE A 254 13.65 5.39 -12.84
CA PHE A 254 14.65 4.32 -12.77
C PHE A 254 15.83 4.59 -13.73
N ALA A 255 15.54 5.00 -14.96
CA ALA A 255 16.58 5.32 -15.95
C ALA A 255 17.48 6.49 -15.49
N LYS A 256 16.89 7.56 -14.92
CA LYS A 256 17.65 8.69 -14.40
C LYS A 256 18.55 8.29 -13.23
N ARG A 257 18.06 7.46 -12.31
CA ARG A 257 18.84 6.97 -11.15
C ARG A 257 19.97 6.04 -11.58
N ALA A 258 19.73 5.11 -12.51
CA ALA A 258 20.77 4.24 -13.05
C ALA A 258 21.87 5.04 -13.77
N GLY A 259 21.50 6.07 -14.53
CA GLY A 259 22.45 6.96 -15.20
C GLY A 259 23.24 7.87 -14.25
N ALA A 260 22.70 8.19 -13.08
CA ALA A 260 23.43 8.90 -12.02
C ALA A 260 24.44 7.96 -11.34
N ALA A 261 24.01 6.75 -10.97
CA ALA A 261 24.89 5.75 -10.35
C ALA A 261 26.05 5.28 -11.23
N ALA A 262 25.94 5.41 -12.56
CA ALA A 262 27.02 5.10 -13.50
C ALA A 262 28.06 6.22 -13.67
N LYS A 263 27.82 7.41 -13.09
CA LYS A 263 28.72 8.58 -13.17
C LYS A 263 29.51 8.84 -11.89
N ASP A 264 29.12 8.21 -10.80
CA ASP A 264 29.82 8.20 -9.50
C ASP A 264 30.82 7.04 -9.44
#